data_AF-A0A946VJ72-F1
#
_entry.id   AF-A0A946VJ72-F1
#
_cell.length_a   1.000
_cell.length_b   1.000
_cell.length_c   1.000
_cell.angle_alpha   90.00
_cell.angle_beta   90.00
_cell.angle_gamma   90.00
#
_symmetry.space_group_name_H-M   'P 1'
#
loop_
_entity.id
_entity.type
_entity.pdbx_description
1 polymer ?
#
loop_
_entity_poly.entity_id
_entity_poly.type
_entity_poly.pdbx_seq_one_letter_code
_entity_poly.pdbx_strand_id
1 'polypeptide(L)'
;GVDGVKPTIGEIQSQSIADQAQIQARDTFTHIEDQPVKTWQQTTIQMLNSALKNGSVSATLSREDSSQKTVTLDLNDTKQLLAEGNLLEKIGISPWRYQYQARFGEIKNGVAKKAGIQEGDKVVSVDGKEVNTWVELVNYIQERAEVPINFVLQRGDEQLSVQVSPSTDELDGKVIGRIGAYPYIDQQQLESQKVVVRYGVIESFGKGLVKTWEVSILTLKLLWKLVVGEASLKNISGPVTIAEYAGVSAAIGFSAFVGALAIISISIGILNLLPIPVLDGGHLFYYLVEMVKGSPVSEKFEAAGQRLGIIMLAGLMSLAFYNDIQRLLQ
;
A
#
# COMPACT_ATOMS: atom_id res chain seq x y z
N GLY A 1 -4.76 -20.11 -1.88
CA GLY A 1 -3.77 -19.61 -0.92
C GLY A 1 -3.70 -18.11 -1.06
N VAL A 2 -3.41 -17.39 0.01
CA VAL A 2 -3.31 -15.93 0.02
C VAL A 2 -1.88 -15.56 0.38
N ASP A 3 -1.27 -14.66 -0.38
CA ASP A 3 0.08 -14.18 -0.09
C ASP A 3 0.05 -13.25 1.13
N GLY A 4 1.06 -13.39 1.98
CA GLY A 4 1.27 -12.52 3.11
C GLY A 4 2.76 -12.29 3.37
N VAL A 5 3.05 -11.33 4.23
CA VAL A 5 4.42 -11.00 4.64
C VAL A 5 4.71 -11.63 5.99
N LYS A 6 5.83 -12.33 6.10
CA LYS A 6 6.30 -12.92 7.37
C LYS A 6 6.34 -11.87 8.47
N PRO A 7 5.91 -12.20 9.71
CA PRO A 7 5.96 -11.28 10.83
C PRO A 7 7.37 -11.21 11.45
N THR A 8 8.36 -10.93 10.60
CA THR A 8 9.78 -10.80 10.99
C THR A 8 10.06 -9.35 11.39
N ILE A 9 10.68 -9.18 12.54
CA ILE A 9 10.91 -7.90 13.21
C ILE A 9 12.13 -7.19 12.60
N GLY A 10 11.96 -5.91 12.29
CA GLY A 10 13.00 -5.02 11.81
C GLY A 10 13.67 -4.29 12.97
N GLU A 11 13.65 -2.98 12.91
CA GLU A 11 14.16 -2.12 13.97
C GLU A 11 13.25 -2.14 15.21
N ILE A 12 13.88 -2.06 16.37
CA ILE A 12 13.25 -1.99 17.68
C ILE A 12 13.61 -0.66 18.31
N GLN A 13 12.60 0.09 18.74
CA GLN A 13 12.80 1.37 19.40
C GLN A 13 13.32 1.15 20.83
N SER A 14 14.41 1.83 21.20
CA SER A 14 14.95 1.78 22.56
C SER A 14 13.91 2.20 23.60
N GLN A 15 13.93 1.55 24.76
CA GLN A 15 13.01 1.75 25.90
C GLN A 15 11.53 1.43 25.62
N SER A 16 11.21 0.89 24.45
CA SER A 16 9.85 0.45 24.11
C SER A 16 9.43 -0.83 24.83
N ILE A 17 8.14 -1.19 24.71
CA ILE A 17 7.58 -2.43 25.26
C ILE A 17 8.32 -3.65 24.68
N ALA A 18 8.63 -3.64 23.37
CA ALA A 18 9.39 -4.71 22.74
C ALA A 18 10.84 -4.81 23.22
N ASP A 19 11.50 -3.67 23.43
CA ASP A 19 12.86 -3.61 23.97
C ASP A 19 12.92 -4.15 25.41
N GLN A 20 11.97 -3.74 26.26
CA GLN A 20 11.82 -4.24 27.63
C GLN A 20 11.52 -5.75 27.67
N ALA A 21 10.75 -6.25 26.71
CA ALA A 21 10.49 -7.68 26.51
C ALA A 21 11.68 -8.44 25.92
N GLN A 22 12.81 -7.75 25.66
CA GLN A 22 14.04 -8.31 25.09
C GLN A 22 13.81 -9.04 23.76
N ILE A 23 12.91 -8.49 22.95
CA ILE A 23 12.76 -8.87 21.54
C ILE A 23 13.99 -8.37 20.78
N GLN A 24 14.43 -9.11 19.77
CA GLN A 24 15.57 -8.73 18.94
C GLN A 24 15.17 -8.50 17.49
N ALA A 25 15.93 -7.64 16.80
CA ALA A 25 15.81 -7.52 15.36
C ALA A 25 16.00 -8.90 14.73
N ARG A 26 15.24 -9.19 13.67
CA ARG A 26 15.16 -10.48 12.96
C ARG A 26 14.41 -11.61 13.66
N ASP A 27 13.97 -11.43 14.89
CA ASP A 27 13.01 -12.36 15.50
C ASP A 27 11.73 -12.43 14.64
N THR A 28 11.13 -13.61 14.54
CA THR A 28 9.89 -13.82 13.78
C THR A 28 8.80 -14.34 14.70
N PHE A 29 7.65 -13.66 14.76
CA PHE A 29 6.50 -14.15 15.52
C PHE A 29 5.98 -15.46 14.94
N THR A 30 5.81 -16.45 15.81
CA THR A 30 5.26 -17.77 15.43
C THR A 30 3.91 -18.04 16.07
N HIS A 31 3.69 -17.55 17.30
CA HIS A 31 2.42 -17.69 18.02
C HIS A 31 2.10 -16.41 18.80
N ILE A 32 0.82 -16.10 18.89
CA ILE A 32 0.26 -15.11 19.82
C ILE A 32 -0.76 -15.85 20.69
N GLU A 33 -0.52 -15.89 21.99
CA GLU A 33 -1.12 -16.87 22.91
C GLU A 33 -0.92 -18.29 22.35
N ASP A 34 -1.98 -19.09 22.31
CA ASP A 34 -1.98 -20.43 21.72
C ASP A 34 -2.23 -20.43 20.20
N GLN A 35 -2.37 -19.26 19.57
CA GLN A 35 -2.75 -19.16 18.15
C GLN A 35 -1.51 -19.01 17.25
N PRO A 36 -1.27 -19.91 16.28
CA PRO A 36 -0.18 -19.78 15.34
C PRO A 36 -0.41 -18.59 14.40
N VAL A 37 0.65 -17.83 14.13
CA VAL A 37 0.64 -16.69 13.22
C VAL A 37 1.69 -16.86 12.14
N LYS A 38 1.32 -16.53 10.90
CA LYS A 38 2.19 -16.66 9.71
C LYS A 38 2.43 -15.33 9.00
N THR A 39 1.66 -14.30 9.34
CA THR A 39 1.70 -13.00 8.67
C THR A 39 1.58 -11.86 9.66
N TRP A 40 2.12 -10.69 9.31
CA TRP A 40 1.94 -9.47 10.11
C TRP A 40 0.47 -9.17 10.40
N GLN A 41 -0.43 -9.35 9.43
CA GLN A 41 -1.86 -9.13 9.62
C GLN A 41 -2.43 -10.04 10.73
N GLN A 42 -2.10 -11.33 10.72
CA GLN A 42 -2.54 -12.27 11.76
C GLN A 42 -1.95 -11.90 13.12
N THR A 43 -0.65 -11.59 13.17
CA THR A 43 0.04 -11.17 14.39
C THR A 43 -0.63 -9.95 15.01
N THR A 44 -0.83 -8.87 14.26
CA THR A 44 -1.42 -7.64 14.76
C THR A 44 -2.86 -7.83 15.25
N ILE A 45 -3.69 -8.58 14.52
CA ILE A 45 -5.09 -8.83 14.93
C ILE A 45 -5.13 -9.65 16.22
N GLN A 46 -4.33 -10.72 16.32
CA GLN A 46 -4.34 -11.55 17.52
C GLN A 46 -3.76 -10.84 18.73
N MET A 47 -2.69 -10.04 18.54
CA MET A 47 -2.15 -9.20 19.61
C MET A 47 -3.21 -8.22 20.11
N LEU A 48 -3.90 -7.52 19.21
CA LEU A 48 -4.95 -6.57 19.59
C LEU A 48 -6.09 -7.27 20.36
N ASN A 49 -6.56 -8.41 19.87
CA ASN A 49 -7.63 -9.18 20.53
C ASN A 49 -7.22 -9.64 21.94
N SER A 50 -6.00 -10.16 22.11
CA SER A 50 -5.52 -10.59 23.42
C SER A 50 -5.31 -9.39 24.37
N ALA A 51 -4.73 -8.30 23.87
CA ALA A 51 -4.53 -7.07 24.63
C ALA A 51 -5.85 -6.47 25.14
N LEU A 52 -6.90 -6.43 24.29
CA LEU A 52 -8.22 -5.92 24.69
C LEU A 52 -8.93 -6.79 25.73
N LYS A 53 -8.57 -8.08 25.81
CA LYS A 53 -9.19 -9.04 26.74
C LYS A 53 -8.44 -9.11 28.08
N ASN A 54 -7.12 -9.15 28.03
CA ASN A 54 -6.26 -9.50 29.16
C ASN A 54 -5.32 -8.38 29.59
N GLY A 55 -5.21 -7.30 28.80
CA GLY A 55 -4.26 -6.20 29.03
C GLY A 55 -2.79 -6.59 28.83
N SER A 56 -2.49 -7.85 28.54
CA SER A 56 -1.16 -8.33 28.21
C SER A 56 -1.24 -9.39 27.11
N VAL A 57 -0.13 -9.61 26.42
CA VAL A 57 -0.04 -10.57 25.31
C VAL A 57 1.17 -11.47 25.48
N SER A 58 0.95 -12.77 25.54
CA SER A 58 2.02 -13.77 25.41
C SER A 58 2.33 -13.99 23.93
N ALA A 59 3.59 -13.87 23.54
CA ALA A 59 4.03 -14.06 22.17
C ALA A 59 5.23 -14.99 22.11
N THR A 60 5.21 -15.94 21.18
CA THR A 60 6.36 -16.84 20.93
C THR A 60 7.03 -16.46 19.63
N LEU A 61 8.34 -16.20 19.70
CA LEU A 61 9.20 -15.80 18.59
C LEU A 61 10.20 -16.90 18.27
N SER A 62 10.54 -17.05 17.00
CA SER A 62 11.70 -17.81 16.53
C SER A 62 12.83 -16.84 16.22
N ARG A 63 14.01 -17.10 16.76
CA ARG A 63 15.25 -16.40 16.43
C ARG A 63 15.87 -16.93 15.13
N GLU A 64 16.89 -16.23 14.62
CA GLU A 64 17.64 -16.68 13.43
C GLU A 64 18.34 -18.02 13.62
N ASP A 65 18.79 -18.33 14.85
CA ASP A 65 19.38 -19.62 15.21
C ASP A 65 18.34 -20.74 15.42
N SER A 66 17.07 -20.48 15.08
CA SER A 66 15.92 -21.37 15.30
C SER A 66 15.57 -21.64 16.76
N SER A 67 16.21 -20.97 17.73
CA SER A 67 15.77 -21.00 19.12
C SER A 67 14.44 -20.28 19.27
N GLN A 68 13.61 -20.75 20.21
CA GLN A 68 12.33 -20.11 20.53
C GLN A 68 12.45 -19.28 21.80
N LYS A 69 11.77 -18.12 21.79
CA LYS A 69 11.63 -17.26 22.97
C LYS A 69 10.17 -16.85 23.14
N THR A 70 9.63 -17.08 24.32
CA THR A 70 8.32 -16.55 24.71
C THR A 70 8.52 -15.26 25.50
N VAL A 71 7.74 -14.25 25.17
CA VAL A 71 7.75 -12.94 25.83
C VAL A 71 6.34 -12.53 26.20
N THR A 72 6.21 -11.73 27.25
CA THR A 72 4.95 -11.10 27.62
C THR A 72 5.05 -9.62 27.33
N LEU A 73 4.13 -9.10 26.53
CA LEU A 73 4.00 -7.69 26.22
C LEU A 73 2.89 -7.11 27.11
N ASP A 74 3.24 -6.16 27.97
CA ASP A 74 2.26 -5.42 28.75
C ASP A 74 1.62 -4.34 27.87
N LEU A 75 0.33 -4.50 27.58
CA LEU A 75 -0.47 -3.64 26.71
C LEU A 75 -1.69 -3.10 27.47
N ASN A 76 -1.56 -2.87 28.78
CA ASN A 76 -2.68 -2.52 29.66
C ASN A 76 -3.32 -1.17 29.33
N ASP A 77 -2.60 -0.25 28.68
CA ASP A 77 -3.16 1.03 28.23
C ASP A 77 -3.98 0.87 26.94
N THR A 78 -5.17 0.29 27.09
CA THR A 78 -6.14 0.06 26.01
C THR A 78 -6.57 1.34 25.30
N LYS A 79 -6.55 2.51 25.97
CA LYS A 79 -6.84 3.80 25.32
C LYS A 79 -5.72 4.18 24.37
N GLN A 80 -4.47 3.99 24.78
CA GLN A 80 -3.32 4.24 23.91
C GLN A 80 -3.29 3.22 22.76
N LEU A 81 -3.69 1.97 22.96
CA LEU A 81 -3.80 0.97 21.87
C LEU A 81 -4.85 1.34 20.81
N LEU A 82 -6.02 1.82 21.23
CA LEU A 82 -7.16 2.16 20.37
C LEU A 82 -7.11 3.58 19.78
N ALA A 83 -6.25 4.46 20.30
CA ALA A 83 -5.98 5.77 19.72
C ALA A 83 -5.42 5.66 18.28
N GLU A 84 -5.52 6.72 17.48
CA GLU A 84 -4.96 6.74 16.11
C GLU A 84 -3.47 6.34 16.12
N GLY A 85 -3.06 5.41 15.23
CA GLY A 85 -1.68 4.90 15.13
C GLY A 85 -1.59 3.37 14.99
N ASN A 86 -0.47 2.86 14.48
CA ASN A 86 -0.26 1.42 14.26
C ASN A 86 0.19 0.72 15.57
N LEU A 87 -0.44 -0.40 15.93
CA LEU A 87 -0.07 -1.20 17.12
C LEU A 87 1.43 -1.51 17.17
N LEU A 88 2.03 -1.85 16.03
CA LEU A 88 3.46 -2.22 15.96
C LEU A 88 4.36 -1.06 16.39
N GLU A 89 4.05 0.15 15.95
CA GLU A 89 4.78 1.36 16.32
C GLU A 89 4.66 1.64 17.82
N LYS A 90 3.48 1.45 18.41
CA LYS A 90 3.24 1.68 19.84
C LYS A 90 4.02 0.71 20.73
N ILE A 91 4.20 -0.53 20.27
CA ILE A 91 5.05 -1.51 20.98
C ILE A 91 6.54 -1.36 20.64
N GLY A 92 6.89 -0.41 19.78
CA GLY A 92 8.26 -0.08 19.38
C GLY A 92 8.88 -1.06 18.38
N ILE A 93 8.06 -1.69 17.53
CA ILE A 93 8.49 -2.63 16.50
C ILE A 93 8.19 -2.07 15.11
N SER A 94 9.16 -2.16 14.22
CA SER A 94 8.93 -2.02 12.79
C SER A 94 8.96 -3.38 12.07
N PRO A 95 8.15 -3.59 11.02
CA PRO A 95 8.31 -4.76 10.15
C PRO A 95 9.71 -4.79 9.51
N TRP A 96 10.36 -5.95 9.51
CA TRP A 96 11.59 -6.12 8.76
C TRP A 96 11.29 -5.92 7.27
N ARG A 97 11.93 -4.92 6.69
CA ARG A 97 11.88 -4.67 5.24
C ARG A 97 13.23 -5.00 4.67
N TYR A 98 13.20 -5.64 3.51
CA TYR A 98 14.42 -5.81 2.74
C TYR A 98 14.96 -4.42 2.38
N GLN A 99 16.16 -4.09 2.85
CA GLN A 99 16.83 -2.85 2.48
C GLN A 99 17.48 -3.08 1.12
N TYR A 100 16.86 -2.54 0.07
CA TYR A 100 17.45 -2.57 -1.26
C TYR A 100 18.82 -1.91 -1.22
N GLN A 101 19.81 -2.54 -1.85
CA GLN A 101 21.11 -1.93 -2.04
C GLN A 101 20.96 -0.65 -2.86
N ALA A 102 21.88 0.29 -2.70
CA ALA A 102 21.98 1.47 -3.55
C ALA A 102 22.41 1.08 -4.97
N ARG A 103 21.53 0.41 -5.72
CA ARG A 103 21.76 -0.07 -7.08
C ARG A 103 20.58 0.32 -7.95
N PHE A 104 20.88 0.89 -9.10
CA PHE A 104 19.90 1.28 -10.09
C PHE A 104 19.31 0.05 -10.79
N GLY A 105 17.99 -0.01 -10.84
CA GLY A 105 17.20 -0.95 -11.64
C GLY A 105 16.71 -0.25 -12.90
N GLU A 106 15.39 -0.28 -13.13
CA GLU A 106 14.77 0.40 -14.26
C GLU A 106 15.14 1.90 -14.29
N ILE A 107 15.60 2.37 -15.45
CA ILE A 107 15.88 3.78 -15.72
C ILE A 107 14.85 4.30 -16.74
N LYS A 108 13.92 5.14 -16.28
CA LYS A 108 12.98 5.84 -17.17
C LYS A 108 13.67 7.03 -17.85
N ASN A 109 13.00 7.62 -18.84
CA ASN A 109 13.48 8.85 -19.44
C ASN A 109 13.62 9.94 -18.35
N GLY A 110 14.79 10.58 -18.27
CA GLY A 110 15.10 11.50 -17.17
C GLY A 110 16.56 11.92 -17.14
N VAL A 111 16.94 12.69 -16.13
CA VAL A 111 18.32 13.19 -15.97
C VAL A 111 19.33 12.07 -15.68
N ALA A 112 18.92 10.98 -15.01
CA ALA A 112 19.77 9.79 -14.82
C ALA A 112 20.19 9.18 -16.17
N LYS A 113 19.21 8.96 -17.06
CA LYS A 113 19.45 8.42 -18.40
C LYS A 113 20.33 9.35 -19.25
N LYS A 114 20.09 10.66 -19.19
CA LYS A 114 20.89 11.67 -19.90
C LYS A 114 22.34 11.70 -19.41
N ALA A 115 22.55 11.45 -18.12
CA ALA A 115 23.88 11.37 -17.53
C ALA A 115 24.59 10.02 -17.78
N GLY A 116 23.94 9.07 -18.47
CA GLY A 116 24.54 7.78 -18.82
C GLY A 116 24.50 6.74 -17.70
N ILE A 117 23.66 6.94 -16.67
CA ILE A 117 23.35 5.91 -15.66
C ILE A 117 22.57 4.78 -16.32
N GLN A 118 22.95 3.54 -16.00
CA GLN A 118 22.37 2.32 -16.56
C GLN A 118 21.80 1.43 -15.46
N GLU A 119 20.89 0.55 -15.87
CA GLU A 119 20.41 -0.52 -15.01
C GLU A 119 21.57 -1.43 -14.59
N GLY A 120 21.61 -1.79 -13.31
CA GLY A 120 22.67 -2.58 -12.69
C GLY A 120 23.78 -1.77 -12.02
N ASP A 121 23.90 -0.47 -12.34
CA ASP A 121 24.91 0.41 -11.73
C ASP A 121 24.72 0.48 -10.21
N LYS A 122 25.74 0.08 -9.44
CA LYS A 122 25.73 0.20 -7.98
C LYS A 122 26.33 1.53 -7.58
N VAL A 123 25.59 2.34 -6.83
CA VAL A 123 26.09 3.56 -6.22
C VAL A 123 27.02 3.19 -5.06
N VAL A 124 28.24 3.73 -5.10
CA VAL A 124 29.25 3.62 -4.04
C VAL A 124 29.17 4.84 -3.15
N SER A 125 29.13 6.04 -3.74
CA SER A 125 29.01 7.29 -3.00
C SER A 125 28.33 8.39 -3.80
N VAL A 126 27.84 9.39 -3.07
CA VAL A 126 27.28 10.65 -3.59
C VAL A 126 27.96 11.82 -2.90
N ASP A 127 28.60 12.70 -3.67
CA ASP A 127 29.43 13.82 -3.18
C ASP A 127 30.42 13.40 -2.08
N GLY A 128 31.06 12.25 -2.27
CA GLY A 128 32.03 11.69 -1.32
C GLY A 128 31.44 11.00 -0.08
N LYS A 129 30.11 11.01 0.10
CA LYS A 129 29.43 10.26 1.16
C LYS A 129 29.07 8.86 0.67
N GLU A 130 29.54 7.83 1.35
CA GLU A 130 29.14 6.45 1.06
C GLU A 130 27.63 6.24 1.25
N VAL A 131 27.03 5.46 0.34
CA VAL A 131 25.60 5.14 0.37
C VAL A 131 25.44 3.65 0.16
N ASN A 132 24.81 2.98 1.12
CA ASN A 132 24.68 1.52 1.08
C ASN A 132 23.26 1.08 0.73
N THR A 133 22.26 1.87 1.14
CA THR A 133 20.85 1.54 0.92
C THR A 133 20.19 2.46 -0.10
N TRP A 134 19.20 1.92 -0.81
CA TRP A 134 18.39 2.70 -1.73
C TRP A 134 17.62 3.82 -1.02
N VAL A 135 17.22 3.61 0.23
CA VAL A 135 16.51 4.64 1.03
C VAL A 135 17.43 5.82 1.33
N GLU A 136 18.67 5.58 1.75
CA GLU A 136 19.67 6.63 1.91
C GLU A 136 19.89 7.42 0.61
N LEU A 137 20.01 6.71 -0.51
CA LEU A 137 20.19 7.30 -1.83
C LEU A 137 19.03 8.22 -2.21
N VAL A 138 17.79 7.72 -2.08
CA VAL A 138 16.58 8.47 -2.41
C VAL A 138 16.44 9.70 -1.53
N ASN A 139 16.63 9.57 -0.22
CA ASN A 139 16.56 10.70 0.71
C ASN A 139 17.59 11.79 0.33
N TYR A 140 18.81 11.37 0.02
CA TYR A 140 19.87 12.29 -0.41
C TYR A 140 19.50 13.07 -1.69
N ILE A 141 18.91 12.39 -2.68
CA ILE A 141 18.51 12.99 -3.96
C ILE A 141 17.30 13.93 -3.78
N GLN A 142 16.30 13.53 -2.99
CA GLN A 142 15.07 14.29 -2.82
C GLN A 142 15.31 15.67 -2.19
N GLU A 143 16.30 15.78 -1.30
CA GLU A 143 16.69 17.05 -0.67
C GLU A 143 17.41 18.02 -1.62
N ARG A 144 17.77 17.60 -2.83
CA ARG A 144 18.70 18.30 -3.74
C ARG A 144 18.09 18.55 -5.12
N ALA A 145 16.90 19.13 -5.16
CA ALA A 145 16.31 19.61 -6.42
C ALA A 145 17.24 20.64 -7.08
N GLU A 146 17.53 20.46 -8.37
CA GLU A 146 18.36 21.35 -9.21
C GLU A 146 19.83 21.51 -8.76
N VAL A 147 20.24 20.84 -7.68
CA VAL A 147 21.63 20.86 -7.19
C VAL A 147 22.39 19.69 -7.82
N PRO A 148 23.50 19.92 -8.53
CA PRO A 148 24.33 18.84 -9.08
C PRO A 148 24.87 17.93 -7.98
N ILE A 149 24.72 16.62 -8.18
CA ILE A 149 25.24 15.57 -7.30
C ILE A 149 26.28 14.76 -8.09
N ASN A 150 27.46 14.53 -7.51
CA ASN A 150 28.48 13.69 -8.08
C ASN A 150 28.33 12.26 -7.57
N PHE A 151 27.93 11.35 -8.44
CA PHE A 151 27.83 9.93 -8.15
C PHE A 151 29.15 9.23 -8.47
N VAL A 152 29.56 8.33 -7.57
CA VAL A 152 30.53 7.28 -7.89
C VAL A 152 29.76 5.98 -8.03
N LEU A 153 29.81 5.41 -9.22
CA LEU A 153 29.08 4.20 -9.61
C LEU A 153 30.06 3.06 -9.85
N GLN A 154 29.67 1.85 -9.50
CA GLN A 154 30.34 0.61 -9.83
C GLN A 154 29.52 -0.10 -10.92
N ARG A 155 30.11 -0.22 -12.12
CA ARG A 155 29.53 -0.91 -13.27
C ARG A 155 30.40 -2.11 -13.61
N GLY A 156 29.96 -3.31 -13.22
CA GLY A 156 30.84 -4.49 -13.25
C GLY A 156 32.06 -4.26 -12.35
N ASP A 157 33.26 -4.33 -12.91
CA ASP A 157 34.52 -4.11 -12.21
C ASP A 157 35.04 -2.66 -12.30
N GLU A 158 34.40 -1.80 -13.10
CA GLU A 158 34.82 -0.40 -13.30
C GLU A 158 34.12 0.58 -12.34
N GLN A 159 34.85 1.59 -11.88
CA GLN A 159 34.28 2.76 -11.18
C GLN A 159 34.16 3.95 -12.12
N LEU A 160 32.97 4.54 -12.14
CA LEU A 160 32.60 5.67 -12.99
C LEU A 160 32.16 6.83 -12.11
N SER A 161 32.61 8.04 -12.43
CA SER A 161 32.10 9.27 -11.80
C SER A 161 31.16 9.98 -12.75
N VAL A 162 29.93 10.24 -12.30
CA VAL A 162 28.87 10.85 -13.10
C VAL A 162 28.24 11.98 -12.30
N GLN A 163 28.11 13.16 -12.90
CA GLN A 163 27.37 14.26 -12.30
C GLN A 163 25.93 14.28 -12.81
N VAL A 164 24.97 14.35 -11.89
CA VAL A 164 23.54 14.44 -12.20
C VAL A 164 22.92 15.56 -11.39
N SER A 165 22.24 16.49 -12.06
CA SER A 165 21.38 17.47 -11.39
C SER A 165 19.94 16.94 -11.37
N PRO A 166 19.37 16.60 -10.19
CA PRO A 166 17.99 16.15 -10.10
C PRO A 166 17.03 17.20 -10.63
N SER A 167 16.02 16.77 -11.38
CA SER A 167 14.92 17.64 -11.79
C SER A 167 14.04 17.95 -10.60
N THR A 168 13.44 19.15 -10.60
CA THR A 168 12.39 19.51 -9.65
C THR A 168 11.12 18.70 -9.90
N ASP A 169 10.54 18.16 -8.83
CA ASP A 169 9.25 17.48 -8.80
C ASP A 169 8.51 17.84 -7.50
N GLU A 170 7.23 17.49 -7.40
CA GLU A 170 6.40 17.76 -6.22
C GLU A 170 5.84 16.46 -5.62
N LEU A 171 5.99 16.30 -4.30
CA LEU A 171 5.41 15.21 -3.54
C LEU A 171 4.76 15.76 -2.27
N ASP A 172 3.45 15.54 -2.12
CA ASP A 172 2.65 16.00 -0.97
C ASP A 172 2.81 17.50 -0.66
N GLY A 173 2.86 18.34 -1.69
CA GLY A 173 3.03 19.79 -1.56
C GLY A 173 4.45 20.24 -1.26
N LYS A 174 5.44 19.32 -1.25
CA LYS A 174 6.85 19.63 -1.04
C LYS A 174 7.63 19.48 -2.34
N VAL A 175 8.50 20.45 -2.59
CA VAL A 175 9.47 20.41 -3.70
C VAL A 175 10.55 19.37 -3.38
N ILE A 176 10.79 18.45 -4.32
CA ILE A 176 11.78 17.38 -4.20
C ILE A 176 12.63 17.26 -5.47
N GLY A 177 13.84 16.72 -5.33
CA GLY A 177 14.67 16.29 -6.45
C GLY A 177 14.29 14.89 -6.96
N ARG A 178 14.29 14.70 -8.28
CA ARG A 178 14.06 13.39 -8.92
C ARG A 178 14.98 13.18 -10.12
N ILE A 179 15.54 11.97 -10.22
CA ILE A 179 16.45 11.60 -11.33
C ILE A 179 15.86 10.63 -12.37
N GLY A 180 14.68 10.04 -12.10
CA GLY A 180 14.01 9.10 -13.02
C GLY A 180 14.56 7.67 -12.98
N ALA A 181 15.05 7.22 -11.83
CA ALA A 181 15.63 5.89 -11.63
C ALA A 181 14.91 5.13 -10.50
N TYR A 182 14.80 3.81 -10.64
CA TYR A 182 14.12 2.92 -9.71
C TYR A 182 15.10 1.92 -9.10
N PRO A 183 14.81 1.32 -7.92
CA PRO A 183 15.70 0.35 -7.31
C PRO A 183 15.84 -0.90 -8.16
N TYR A 184 17.02 -1.50 -8.16
CA TYR A 184 17.19 -2.87 -8.63
C TYR A 184 16.50 -3.83 -7.65
N ILE A 185 15.53 -4.60 -8.16
CA ILE A 185 14.77 -5.58 -7.35
C ILE A 185 15.26 -6.98 -7.70
N ASP A 186 15.95 -7.63 -6.77
CA ASP A 186 16.21 -9.07 -6.87
C ASP A 186 14.93 -9.83 -6.51
N GLN A 187 14.31 -10.42 -7.53
CA GLN A 187 13.05 -11.13 -7.41
C GLN A 187 13.16 -12.34 -6.47
N GLN A 188 14.32 -13.01 -6.43
CA GLN A 188 14.53 -14.18 -5.58
C GLN A 188 14.52 -13.80 -4.08
N GLN A 189 15.03 -12.62 -3.75
CA GLN A 189 15.03 -12.11 -2.38
C GLN A 189 13.66 -11.58 -1.96
N LEU A 190 12.89 -11.01 -2.89
CA LEU A 190 11.50 -10.62 -2.65
C LEU A 190 10.62 -11.84 -2.33
N GLU A 191 10.81 -12.95 -3.03
CA GLU A 191 10.07 -14.20 -2.80
C GLU A 191 10.37 -14.83 -1.42
N SER A 192 11.60 -14.68 -0.89
CA SER A 192 11.99 -15.24 0.42
C SER A 192 11.15 -14.73 1.61
N GLN A 193 10.50 -13.57 1.41
CA GLN A 193 9.69 -12.87 2.40
C GLN A 193 8.19 -13.17 2.29
N LYS A 194 7.76 -13.69 1.14
CA LYS A 194 6.36 -14.05 0.90
C LYS A 194 6.06 -15.38 1.57
N VAL A 195 4.91 -15.46 2.22
CA VAL A 195 4.34 -16.71 2.72
C VAL A 195 2.97 -16.89 2.13
N VAL A 196 2.73 -18.07 1.57
CA VAL A 196 1.40 -18.47 1.11
C VAL A 196 0.65 -19.10 2.27
N VAL A 197 -0.38 -18.42 2.76
CA VAL A 197 -1.31 -18.99 3.73
C VAL A 197 -2.40 -19.75 2.98
N ARG A 198 -2.65 -21.00 3.36
CA ARG A 198 -3.72 -21.82 2.80
C ARG A 198 -4.81 -21.98 3.86
N TYR A 199 -6.01 -21.49 3.54
CA TYR A 199 -7.21 -21.61 4.36
C TYR A 199 -8.08 -22.76 3.83
N GLY A 200 -8.93 -23.32 4.71
CA GLY A 200 -9.96 -24.28 4.29
C GLY A 200 -11.06 -23.60 3.46
N VAL A 201 -11.91 -24.37 2.77
CA VAL A 201 -12.97 -23.82 1.89
C VAL A 201 -13.95 -22.92 2.67
N ILE A 202 -14.48 -23.42 3.80
CA ILE A 202 -15.43 -22.69 4.64
C ILE A 202 -14.79 -21.43 5.23
N GLU A 203 -13.58 -21.57 5.76
CA GLU A 203 -12.82 -20.45 6.31
C GLU A 203 -12.53 -19.38 5.25
N SER A 204 -12.16 -19.80 4.04
CA SER A 204 -11.88 -18.91 2.91
C SER A 204 -13.11 -18.09 2.53
N PHE A 205 -14.30 -18.69 2.54
CA PHE A 205 -15.55 -17.97 2.25
C PHE A 205 -15.83 -16.90 3.31
N GLY A 206 -15.73 -17.25 4.60
CA GLY A 206 -15.89 -16.29 5.69
C GLY A 206 -14.87 -15.14 5.63
N LYS A 207 -13.59 -15.46 5.39
CA LYS A 207 -12.54 -14.45 5.17
C LYS A 207 -12.82 -13.57 3.96
N GLY A 208 -13.35 -14.15 2.88
CA GLY A 208 -13.78 -13.42 1.68
C GLY A 208 -14.87 -12.39 1.99
N LEU A 209 -15.91 -12.78 2.74
CA LEU A 209 -16.98 -11.85 3.14
C LEU A 209 -16.45 -10.69 3.99
N VAL A 210 -15.61 -10.99 4.98
CA VAL A 210 -14.97 -9.95 5.82
C VAL A 210 -14.13 -9.02 4.95
N LYS A 211 -13.33 -9.57 4.04
CA LYS A 211 -12.48 -8.76 3.16
C LYS A 211 -13.30 -7.87 2.23
N THR A 212 -14.38 -8.41 1.66
CA THR A 212 -15.32 -7.63 0.85
C THR A 212 -15.90 -6.47 1.65
N TRP A 213 -16.35 -6.73 2.88
CA TRP A 213 -16.88 -5.68 3.77
C TRP A 213 -15.86 -4.58 4.07
N GLU A 214 -14.62 -4.95 4.42
CA GLU A 214 -13.52 -4.00 4.65
C GLU A 214 -13.26 -3.11 3.43
N VAL A 215 -13.09 -3.73 2.25
CA VAL A 215 -12.84 -3.02 0.99
C VAL A 215 -14.04 -2.12 0.64
N SER A 216 -15.26 -2.56 0.95
CA SER A 216 -16.45 -1.77 0.69
C SER A 216 -16.52 -0.51 1.53
N ILE A 217 -16.26 -0.61 2.84
CA ILE A 217 -16.22 0.55 3.72
C ILE A 217 -15.11 1.50 3.30
N LEU A 218 -13.92 0.99 2.97
CA LEU A 218 -12.81 1.82 2.50
C LEU A 218 -13.17 2.58 1.23
N THR A 219 -13.79 1.90 0.27
CA THR A 219 -14.24 2.51 -0.99
C THR A 219 -15.25 3.62 -0.72
N LEU A 220 -16.26 3.37 0.12
CA LEU A 220 -17.25 4.38 0.49
C LEU A 220 -16.61 5.60 1.19
N LYS A 221 -15.64 5.39 2.08
CA LYS A 221 -14.89 6.47 2.73
C LYS A 221 -14.12 7.33 1.73
N LEU A 222 -13.45 6.68 0.75
CA LEU A 222 -12.72 7.40 -0.30
C LEU A 222 -13.66 8.21 -1.19
N LEU A 223 -14.80 7.63 -1.57
CA LEU A 223 -15.84 8.33 -2.33
C LEU A 223 -16.39 9.53 -1.54
N TRP A 224 -16.65 9.37 -0.25
CA TRP A 224 -17.09 10.47 0.61
C TRP A 224 -16.07 11.62 0.65
N LYS A 225 -14.77 11.31 0.81
CA LYS A 225 -13.71 12.32 0.78
C LYS A 225 -13.61 13.07 -0.55
N LEU A 226 -13.90 12.40 -1.67
CA LEU A 226 -13.97 13.06 -2.99
C LEU A 226 -15.14 14.05 -3.04
N VAL A 227 -16.30 13.68 -2.49
CA VAL A 227 -17.49 14.54 -2.45
C VAL A 227 -17.27 15.78 -1.58
N VAL A 228 -16.58 15.63 -0.43
CA VAL A 228 -16.28 16.74 0.48
C VAL A 228 -15.07 17.58 0.02
N GLY A 229 -14.33 17.13 -1.00
CA GLY A 229 -13.18 17.85 -1.56
C GLY A 229 -11.86 17.63 -0.82
N GLU A 230 -11.80 16.67 0.11
CA GLU A 230 -10.58 16.29 0.83
C GLU A 230 -9.65 15.38 0.00
N ALA A 231 -10.17 14.78 -1.08
CA ALA A 231 -9.42 13.93 -1.97
C ALA A 231 -9.38 14.51 -3.39
N SER A 232 -8.23 14.35 -4.06
CA SER A 232 -8.03 14.84 -5.43
C SER A 232 -8.77 14.00 -6.46
N LEU A 233 -9.52 14.67 -7.34
CA LEU A 233 -10.17 14.04 -8.50
C LEU A 233 -9.15 13.46 -9.50
N LYS A 234 -7.87 13.83 -9.42
CA LYS A 234 -6.78 13.23 -10.23
C LYS A 234 -6.51 11.76 -9.89
N ASN A 235 -6.99 11.31 -8.72
CA ASN A 235 -6.83 9.93 -8.24
C ASN A 235 -7.96 9.00 -8.70
N ILE A 236 -8.91 9.51 -9.51
CA ILE A 236 -9.93 8.67 -10.13
C ILE A 236 -9.28 7.91 -11.28
N SER A 237 -9.16 6.59 -11.11
CA SER A 237 -8.62 5.68 -12.12
C SER A 237 -9.58 5.56 -13.31
N GLY A 238 -9.08 5.77 -14.52
CA GLY A 238 -9.81 5.45 -15.74
C GLY A 238 -9.58 4.02 -16.24
N PRO A 239 -10.19 3.66 -17.39
CA PRO A 239 -10.10 2.32 -17.96
C PRO A 239 -8.67 1.86 -18.26
N VAL A 240 -7.78 2.79 -18.63
CA VAL A 240 -6.38 2.46 -18.94
C VAL A 240 -5.63 2.12 -17.67
N THR A 241 -5.78 2.93 -16.61
CA THR A 241 -5.17 2.66 -15.30
C THR A 241 -5.66 1.32 -14.73
N ILE A 242 -6.93 0.98 -14.93
CA ILE A 242 -7.49 -0.32 -14.52
C ILE A 242 -6.82 -1.47 -15.29
N ALA A 243 -6.65 -1.33 -16.61
CA ALA A 243 -5.99 -2.34 -17.44
C ALA A 243 -4.51 -2.49 -17.08
N GLU A 244 -3.79 -1.39 -16.83
CA GLU A 244 -2.40 -1.39 -16.37
C GLU A 244 -2.28 -2.11 -15.02
N TYR A 245 -3.15 -1.79 -14.06
CA TYR A 245 -3.15 -2.44 -12.74
C TYR A 245 -3.41 -3.96 -12.84
N ALA A 246 -4.32 -4.37 -13.72
CA ALA A 246 -4.54 -5.78 -14.04
C ALA A 246 -3.30 -6.43 -14.67
N GLY A 247 -2.59 -5.74 -15.56
CA GLY A 247 -1.35 -6.22 -16.17
C GLY A 247 -0.20 -6.37 -15.16
N VAL A 248 0.04 -5.36 -14.32
CA VAL A 248 1.06 -5.39 -13.27
C VAL A 248 0.77 -6.50 -12.27
N SER A 249 -0.49 -6.64 -11.82
CA SER A 249 -0.87 -7.70 -10.88
C SER A 249 -0.74 -9.11 -11.49
N ALA A 250 -1.01 -9.28 -12.79
CA ALA A 250 -0.75 -10.53 -13.50
C ALA A 250 0.74 -10.88 -13.54
N ALA A 251 1.62 -9.89 -13.74
CA ALA A 251 3.07 -10.08 -13.70
C ALA A 251 3.58 -10.43 -12.29
N ILE A 252 2.94 -9.91 -11.24
CA ILE A 252 3.26 -10.25 -9.83
C ILE A 252 2.87 -11.70 -9.51
N GLY A 253 1.75 -12.18 -10.07
CA GLY A 253 1.32 -13.57 -9.97
C GLY A 253 -0.19 -13.73 -9.84
N PHE A 254 -0.65 -14.99 -9.93
CA PHE A 254 -2.08 -15.30 -10.00
C PHE A 254 -2.90 -14.82 -8.80
N SER A 255 -2.37 -14.97 -7.59
CA SER A 255 -3.03 -14.52 -6.35
C SER A 255 -3.23 -12.99 -6.33
N ALA A 256 -2.20 -12.23 -6.72
CA ALA A 256 -2.28 -10.78 -6.85
C ALA A 256 -3.28 -10.35 -7.94
N PHE A 257 -3.29 -11.03 -9.09
CA PHE A 257 -4.23 -10.78 -10.17
C PHE A 257 -5.69 -10.98 -9.75
N VAL A 258 -6.02 -12.11 -9.09
CA VAL A 258 -7.37 -12.35 -8.57
C VAL A 258 -7.74 -11.32 -7.51
N GLY A 259 -6.80 -10.93 -6.65
CA GLY A 259 -7.00 -9.85 -5.68
C GLY A 259 -7.29 -8.50 -6.33
N ALA A 260 -6.59 -8.16 -7.40
CA ALA A 260 -6.85 -6.94 -8.17
C ALA A 260 -8.25 -6.96 -8.81
N LEU A 261 -8.63 -8.07 -9.45
CA LEU A 261 -9.97 -8.26 -10.00
C LEU A 261 -11.05 -8.13 -8.92
N ALA A 262 -10.81 -8.69 -7.73
CA ALA A 262 -11.74 -8.59 -6.61
C ALA A 262 -11.93 -7.13 -6.17
N ILE A 263 -10.85 -6.37 -5.99
CA ILE A 263 -10.93 -4.94 -5.61
C ILE A 263 -11.70 -4.16 -6.67
N ILE A 264 -11.35 -4.31 -7.96
CA ILE A 264 -12.03 -3.63 -9.07
C ILE A 264 -13.53 -3.99 -9.08
N SER A 265 -13.87 -5.27 -8.94
CA SER A 265 -15.26 -5.75 -8.95
C SER A 265 -16.07 -5.17 -7.78
N ILE A 266 -15.47 -5.13 -6.59
CA ILE A 266 -16.12 -4.55 -5.40
C ILE A 266 -16.33 -3.05 -5.61
N SER A 267 -15.32 -2.32 -6.11
CA SER A 267 -15.44 -0.87 -6.36
C SER A 267 -16.50 -0.54 -7.41
N ILE A 268 -16.57 -1.28 -8.52
CA ILE A 268 -17.61 -1.11 -9.54
C ILE A 268 -18.99 -1.44 -8.95
N GLY A 269 -19.10 -2.51 -8.17
CA GLY A 269 -20.35 -2.88 -7.50
C GLY A 269 -20.85 -1.78 -6.56
N ILE A 270 -19.96 -1.16 -5.78
CA ILE A 270 -20.32 -0.06 -4.87
C ILE A 270 -20.72 1.17 -5.64
N LEU A 271 -20.00 1.53 -6.70
CA LEU A 271 -20.35 2.65 -7.56
C LEU A 271 -21.76 2.46 -8.15
N ASN A 272 -22.07 1.25 -8.61
CA ASN A 272 -23.39 0.92 -9.14
C ASN A 272 -24.50 0.95 -8.08
N LEU A 273 -24.18 0.78 -6.80
CA LEU A 273 -25.13 0.89 -5.69
C LEU A 273 -25.33 2.33 -5.17
N LEU A 274 -24.55 3.31 -5.66
CA LEU A 274 -24.75 4.70 -5.29
C LEU A 274 -26.11 5.22 -5.80
N PRO A 275 -26.74 6.19 -5.10
CA PRO A 275 -28.00 6.80 -5.51
C PRO A 275 -27.82 7.77 -6.68
N ILE A 276 -27.20 7.30 -7.77
CA ILE A 276 -26.99 8.04 -9.01
C ILE A 276 -28.07 7.56 -9.98
N PRO A 277 -28.97 8.44 -10.43
CA PRO A 277 -29.93 8.08 -11.48
C PRO A 277 -29.21 7.51 -12.70
N VAL A 278 -29.77 6.48 -13.36
CA VAL A 278 -29.15 5.62 -14.42
C VAL A 278 -28.41 4.38 -13.90
N LEU A 279 -27.87 4.39 -12.68
CA LEU A 279 -27.29 3.19 -12.07
C LEU A 279 -28.35 2.37 -11.31
N ASP A 280 -28.03 1.11 -11.01
CA ASP A 280 -28.91 0.20 -10.25
C ASP A 280 -29.31 0.80 -8.88
N GLY A 281 -28.38 1.49 -8.22
CA GLY A 281 -28.62 2.21 -6.97
C GLY A 281 -29.54 3.42 -7.10
N GLY A 282 -29.67 4.00 -8.30
CA GLY A 282 -30.66 5.04 -8.59
C GLY A 282 -32.08 4.50 -8.53
N HIS A 283 -32.32 3.29 -9.06
CA HIS A 283 -33.60 2.61 -8.93
C HIS A 283 -33.89 2.23 -7.48
N LEU A 284 -32.89 1.71 -6.76
CA LEU A 284 -33.03 1.43 -5.32
C LEU A 284 -33.41 2.70 -4.55
N PHE A 285 -32.79 3.83 -4.86
CA PHE A 285 -33.13 5.12 -4.28
C PHE A 285 -34.57 5.52 -4.57
N TYR A 286 -35.05 5.36 -5.81
CA TYR A 286 -36.46 5.61 -6.12
C TYR A 286 -37.40 4.71 -5.31
N TYR A 287 -37.12 3.41 -5.19
CA TYR A 287 -37.93 2.51 -4.35
C TYR A 287 -37.95 2.93 -2.88
N LEU A 288 -36.82 3.40 -2.33
CA LEU A 288 -36.77 3.94 -0.97
C LEU A 288 -37.66 5.19 -0.84
N VAL A 289 -37.64 6.08 -1.83
CA VAL A 289 -38.52 7.26 -1.86
C VAL A 289 -39.99 6.84 -1.97
N GLU A 290 -40.32 5.87 -2.81
CA GLU A 290 -41.69 5.35 -2.96
C GLU A 290 -42.21 4.70 -1.69
N MET A 291 -41.36 3.96 -0.97
CA MET A 291 -41.70 3.35 0.31
C MET A 291 -42.08 4.39 1.37
N VAL A 292 -41.36 5.53 1.41
CA VAL A 292 -41.67 6.64 2.32
C VAL A 292 -42.89 7.44 1.85
N LYS A 293 -43.01 7.65 0.53
CA LYS A 293 -44.09 8.45 -0.09
C LYS A 293 -45.41 7.68 -0.20
N GLY A 294 -45.38 6.34 -0.14
CA GLY A 294 -46.54 5.46 -0.33
C GLY A 294 -47.12 5.46 -1.75
N SER A 295 -46.43 6.07 -2.72
CA SER A 295 -46.87 6.16 -4.11
C SER A 295 -45.67 6.23 -5.06
N PRO A 296 -45.83 5.80 -6.33
CA PRO A 296 -44.75 5.85 -7.31
C PRO A 296 -44.15 7.25 -7.48
N VAL A 297 -42.87 7.29 -7.81
CA VAL A 297 -42.20 8.52 -8.23
C VAL A 297 -42.75 8.91 -9.61
N SER A 298 -42.96 10.20 -9.85
CA SER A 298 -43.52 10.65 -11.14
C SER A 298 -42.52 10.41 -12.27
N GLU A 299 -42.98 9.97 -13.44
CA GLU A 299 -42.15 9.77 -14.64
C GLU A 299 -41.30 10.99 -15.00
N LYS A 300 -41.83 12.20 -14.82
CA LYS A 300 -41.08 13.45 -15.07
C LYS A 300 -39.86 13.60 -14.15
N PHE A 301 -39.99 13.18 -12.90
CA PHE A 301 -38.89 13.24 -11.92
C PHE A 301 -37.84 12.17 -12.24
N GLU A 302 -38.28 10.96 -12.56
CA GLU A 302 -37.37 9.88 -12.98
C GLU A 302 -36.59 10.27 -14.24
N ALA A 303 -37.26 10.79 -15.27
CA ALA A 303 -36.63 11.25 -16.50
C ALA A 303 -35.65 12.40 -16.27
N ALA A 304 -35.99 13.36 -15.41
CA ALA A 304 -35.09 14.45 -15.02
C ALA A 304 -33.86 13.92 -14.27
N GLY A 305 -34.08 13.00 -13.33
CA GLY A 305 -33.02 12.29 -12.61
C GLY A 305 -32.10 11.57 -13.58
N GLN A 306 -32.63 10.70 -14.43
CA GLN A 306 -31.85 9.96 -15.43
C GLN A 306 -31.01 10.89 -16.31
N ARG A 307 -31.59 12.00 -16.80
CA ARG A 307 -30.85 12.97 -17.62
C ARG A 307 -29.68 13.60 -16.86
N LEU A 308 -29.88 13.96 -15.60
CA LEU A 308 -28.79 14.45 -14.73
C LEU A 308 -27.74 13.36 -14.50
N GLY A 309 -28.17 12.13 -14.25
CA GLY A 309 -27.31 10.96 -14.08
C GLY A 309 -26.39 10.71 -15.28
N ILE A 310 -26.94 10.70 -16.50
CA ILE A 310 -26.16 10.55 -17.74
C ILE A 310 -25.11 11.66 -17.86
N ILE A 311 -25.49 12.91 -17.60
CA ILE A 311 -24.56 14.06 -17.68
C ILE A 311 -23.43 13.91 -16.66
N MET A 312 -23.73 13.55 -15.42
CA MET A 312 -22.72 13.32 -14.38
C MET A 312 -21.79 12.16 -14.74
N LEU A 313 -22.34 11.03 -15.18
CA LEU A 313 -21.56 9.86 -15.60
C LEU A 313 -20.65 10.18 -16.78
N ALA A 314 -21.15 10.87 -17.80
CA ALA A 314 -20.35 11.30 -18.94
C ALA A 314 -19.22 12.26 -18.53
N GLY A 315 -19.52 13.19 -17.61
CA GLY A 315 -18.51 14.10 -17.04
C GLY A 315 -17.42 13.35 -16.27
N LEU A 316 -17.81 12.41 -15.40
CA LEU A 316 -16.89 11.58 -14.64
C LEU A 316 -16.01 10.70 -15.54
N MET A 317 -16.60 10.05 -16.55
CA MET A 317 -15.85 9.25 -17.53
C MET A 317 -14.86 10.11 -18.32
N SER A 318 -15.29 11.31 -18.73
CA SER A 318 -14.41 12.26 -19.45
C SER A 318 -13.24 12.70 -18.58
N LEU A 319 -13.49 12.98 -17.29
CA LEU A 319 -12.45 13.33 -16.32
C LEU A 319 -11.48 12.16 -16.08
N ALA A 320 -11.99 10.94 -15.91
CA ALA A 320 -11.16 9.76 -15.73
C ALA A 320 -10.27 9.48 -16.95
N PHE A 321 -10.83 9.61 -18.16
CA PHE A 321 -10.08 9.47 -19.41
C PHE A 321 -9.03 10.57 -19.59
N TYR A 322 -9.37 11.81 -19.23
CA TYR A 322 -8.42 12.92 -19.23
C TYR A 322 -7.25 12.65 -18.27
N ASN A 323 -7.53 12.18 -17.06
CA ASN A 323 -6.51 11.82 -16.08
C ASN A 323 -5.59 10.70 -16.59
N ASP A 324 -6.16 9.67 -17.24
CA ASP A 324 -5.40 8.57 -17.84
C ASP A 324 -4.46 9.10 -18.95
N ILE A 325 -4.94 9.95 -19.85
CA ILE A 325 -4.11 10.53 -20.93
C ILE A 325 -2.97 11.38 -20.36
N GLN A 326 -3.28 12.25 -19.40
CA GLN A 326 -2.26 13.10 -18.77
C GLN A 326 -1.16 12.26 -18.12
N ARG A 327 -1.52 11.12 -17.50
CA ARG A 327 -0.58 10.20 -16.90
C ARG A 327 0.30 9.48 -17.93
N LEU A 328 -0.23 9.15 -19.10
CA LEU A 328 0.54 8.51 -20.19
C LEU A 328 1.51 9.46 -20.90
N LEU A 329 1.21 10.76 -20.90
CA LEU A 329 2.03 11.78 -21.57
C LEU A 329 3.16 12.33 -20.68
N GLN A 330 3.17 11.98 -19.39
CA GLN A 330 4.22 12.31 -18.43
C GLN A 330 5.27 11.20 -18.36
#